data_AF-F8VZM2-F1
#
_entry.id   AF-F8VZM2-F1
#
_cell.length_a   1.000
_cell.length_b   1.000
_cell.length_c   1.000
_cell.angle_alpha   90.00
_cell.angle_beta   90.00
_cell.angle_gamma   90.00
#
_symmetry.space_group_name_H-M   'P 1'
#
loop_
_entity.id
_entity.type
_entity.pdbx_description
1 polymer ?
#
loop_
_entity_poly.entity_id
_entity_poly.type
_entity_poly.pdbx_seq_one_letter_code
_entity_poly.pdbx_strand_id
1 'polypeptide(L)'
;MARQKMSEIFPLTEELWLEWLHDEISMAQDGLDREHVYDLFEKAVKDYICPNIWLEYGQYSVGGIGQKGGLEKVRSVFERALSSVGLHMTKGLALWEAYREFESAIVEAARLEKVHSLFRRQLAIPLYDMEATFAEYEEWSEDPIPESVIQNYNKA
;
A
#
# COMPACT_ATOMS: atom_id res chain seq x y z
N MET A 1 9.10 -1.63 -26.51
CA MET A 1 9.86 -0.62 -27.30
C MET A 1 9.10 0.68 -27.60
N ALA A 2 7.77 0.68 -27.84
CA ALA A 2 7.02 1.94 -28.03
C ALA A 2 6.70 2.66 -26.70
N ARG A 3 6.15 1.94 -25.70
CA ARG A 3 5.82 2.48 -24.37
C ARG A 3 7.04 3.04 -23.62
N GLN A 4 8.17 2.32 -23.61
CA GLN A 4 9.46 2.79 -23.07
C GLN A 4 9.91 4.14 -23.66
N LYS A 5 9.88 4.26 -25.00
CA LYS A 5 10.28 5.52 -25.67
C LYS A 5 9.28 6.64 -25.38
N MET A 6 8.01 6.32 -25.17
CA MET A 6 6.98 7.32 -24.86
C MET A 6 7.11 7.85 -23.43
N SER A 7 7.37 6.97 -22.45
CA SER A 7 7.64 7.37 -21.06
C SER A 7 8.91 8.22 -20.91
N GLU A 8 9.88 8.07 -21.81
CA GLU A 8 11.10 8.89 -21.80
C GLU A 8 10.88 10.32 -22.32
N ILE A 9 9.76 10.58 -23.03
CA ILE A 9 9.50 11.87 -23.68
C ILE A 9 8.38 12.64 -22.95
N PHE A 10 7.37 11.94 -22.42
CA PHE A 10 6.30 12.53 -21.61
C PHE A 10 5.87 11.58 -20.48
N PRO A 11 5.46 12.12 -19.31
CA PRO A 11 4.83 11.31 -18.27
C PRO A 11 3.62 10.57 -18.83
N LEU A 12 3.50 9.26 -18.56
CA LEU A 12 2.33 8.49 -18.98
C LEU A 12 1.18 8.68 -17.97
N THR A 13 -0.06 8.49 -18.42
CA THR A 13 -1.20 8.46 -17.49
C THR A 13 -1.14 7.21 -16.61
N GLU A 14 -1.82 7.24 -15.46
CA GLU A 14 -1.86 6.11 -14.54
C GLU A 14 -2.37 4.83 -15.23
N GLU A 15 -3.36 4.96 -16.12
CA GLU A 15 -3.92 3.83 -16.87
C GLU A 15 -2.91 3.19 -17.83
N LEU A 16 -2.15 4.01 -18.56
CA LEU A 16 -1.12 3.51 -19.48
C LEU A 16 0.04 2.84 -18.74
N TRP A 17 0.40 3.35 -17.56
CA TRP A 17 1.38 2.70 -16.69
C TRP A 17 0.87 1.36 -16.18
N LEU A 18 -0.39 1.29 -15.70
CA LEU A 18 -1.00 0.05 -15.22
C LEU A 18 -1.11 -1.00 -16.32
N GLU A 19 -1.54 -0.63 -17.54
CA GLU A 19 -1.55 -1.55 -18.69
C GLU A 19 -0.17 -2.17 -18.92
N TRP A 20 0.88 -1.34 -18.92
CA TRP A 20 2.23 -1.84 -19.14
C TRP A 20 2.71 -2.72 -17.97
N LEU A 21 2.46 -2.31 -16.73
CA LEU A 21 2.81 -3.09 -15.54
C LEU A 21 2.14 -4.47 -15.57
N HIS A 22 0.84 -4.55 -15.89
CA HIS A 22 0.15 -5.83 -15.98
C HIS A 22 0.73 -6.74 -17.07
N ASP A 23 1.08 -6.19 -18.23
CA ASP A 23 1.73 -6.96 -19.29
C ASP A 23 3.06 -7.56 -18.79
N GLU A 24 3.93 -6.76 -18.16
CA GLU A 24 5.22 -7.23 -17.64
C GLU A 24 5.06 -8.22 -16.47
N ILE A 25 4.10 -7.99 -15.58
CA ILE A 25 3.74 -8.92 -14.51
C ILE A 25 3.33 -10.27 -15.07
N SER A 26 2.51 -10.29 -16.14
CA SER A 26 2.04 -11.53 -16.76
C SER A 26 3.16 -12.34 -17.44
N MET A 27 4.24 -11.66 -17.83
CA MET A 27 5.39 -12.24 -18.49
C MET A 27 6.48 -12.69 -17.51
N ALA A 28 6.46 -12.22 -16.27
CA ALA A 28 7.48 -12.52 -15.27
C ALA A 28 7.39 -13.99 -14.81
N GLN A 29 8.42 -14.78 -15.11
CA GLN A 29 8.46 -16.22 -14.80
C GLN A 29 9.41 -16.56 -13.65
N ASP A 30 10.40 -15.71 -13.38
CA ASP A 30 11.39 -15.94 -12.34
C ASP A 30 11.69 -14.72 -11.44
N GLY A 31 12.68 -14.86 -10.56
CA GLY A 31 13.07 -13.80 -9.62
C GLY A 31 13.75 -12.59 -10.28
N LEU A 32 14.44 -12.77 -11.41
CA LEU A 32 15.07 -11.66 -12.13
C LEU A 32 14.00 -10.83 -12.84
N ASP A 33 13.00 -11.47 -13.44
CA ASP A 33 11.87 -10.78 -14.04
C ASP A 33 11.11 -9.94 -12.99
N ARG A 34 10.99 -10.44 -11.75
CA ARG A 34 10.35 -9.71 -10.66
C ARG A 34 11.08 -8.43 -10.27
N GLU A 35 12.41 -8.45 -10.21
CA GLU A 35 13.18 -7.21 -9.96
C GLU A 35 13.03 -6.21 -11.11
N HIS A 36 12.92 -6.68 -12.36
CA HIS A 36 12.63 -5.79 -13.49
C HIS A 36 11.26 -5.10 -13.36
N VAL A 37 10.24 -5.85 -12.93
CA VAL A 37 8.90 -5.29 -12.66
C VAL A 37 8.96 -4.27 -11.52
N TYR A 38 9.76 -4.51 -10.47
CA TYR A 38 9.96 -3.50 -9.42
C TYR A 38 10.60 -2.22 -9.96
N ASP A 39 11.62 -2.31 -10.80
CA ASP A 39 12.22 -1.13 -11.45
C ASP A 39 11.19 -0.36 -12.29
N LEU A 40 10.22 -1.06 -12.89
CA LEU A 40 9.15 -0.43 -13.64
C LEU A 40 8.16 0.30 -12.73
N PHE A 41 7.77 -0.30 -11.61
CA PHE A 41 6.97 0.37 -10.58
C PHE A 41 7.67 1.63 -10.06
N GLU A 42 8.97 1.55 -9.77
CA GLU A 42 9.78 2.69 -9.29
C GLU A 42 9.85 3.84 -10.29
N LYS A 43 9.71 3.57 -11.59
CA LYS A 43 9.56 4.61 -12.61
C LYS A 43 8.15 5.19 -12.59
N ALA A 44 7.15 4.32 -12.60
CA ALA A 44 5.75 4.71 -12.68
C ALA A 44 5.32 5.62 -11.51
N VAL A 45 5.75 5.33 -10.28
CA VAL A 45 5.40 6.14 -9.09
C VAL A 45 6.07 7.51 -9.03
N LYS A 46 7.01 7.82 -9.92
CA LYS A 46 7.70 9.13 -9.97
C LYS A 46 7.00 10.13 -10.89
N ASP A 47 6.16 9.67 -11.80
CA ASP A 47 5.55 10.54 -12.83
C ASP A 47 4.46 11.44 -12.25
N TYR A 48 3.55 10.91 -11.42
CA TYR A 48 2.43 11.66 -10.82
C TYR A 48 1.94 11.02 -9.49
N ILE A 49 1.01 11.68 -8.81
CA ILE A 49 0.24 11.09 -7.70
C ILE A 49 -0.64 9.96 -8.27
N CYS A 50 -0.23 8.71 -8.03
CA CYS A 50 -0.85 7.51 -8.62
C CYS A 50 -1.22 6.46 -7.56
N PRO A 51 -2.37 6.62 -6.87
CA PRO A 51 -2.75 5.72 -5.78
C PRO A 51 -3.01 4.28 -6.24
N ASN A 52 -3.49 4.06 -7.47
CA ASN A 52 -3.77 2.72 -7.98
C ASN A 52 -2.46 1.99 -8.32
N ILE A 53 -1.45 2.68 -8.86
CA ILE A 53 -0.11 2.10 -9.07
C ILE A 53 0.53 1.71 -7.75
N TRP A 54 0.41 2.55 -6.70
CA TRP A 54 0.92 2.20 -5.38
C TRP A 54 0.24 0.96 -4.77
N LEU A 55 -1.08 0.83 -4.97
CA LEU A 55 -1.83 -0.34 -4.51
C LEU A 55 -1.36 -1.61 -5.24
N GLU A 56 -1.24 -1.55 -6.56
CA GLU A 56 -0.76 -2.66 -7.40
C GLU A 56 0.69 -3.03 -7.03
N TYR A 57 1.55 -2.04 -6.75
CA TYR A 57 2.93 -2.27 -6.31
C TYR A 57 2.96 -3.00 -4.96
N GLY A 58 2.14 -2.57 -4.00
CA GLY A 58 1.98 -3.24 -2.71
C GLY A 58 1.57 -4.70 -2.90
N GLN A 59 0.50 -4.96 -3.65
CA GLN A 59 -0.01 -6.30 -3.93
C GLN A 59 1.02 -7.19 -4.66
N TYR A 60 1.67 -6.66 -5.70
CA TYR A 60 2.72 -7.38 -6.42
C TYR A 60 3.87 -7.77 -5.49
N SER A 61 4.26 -6.89 -4.57
CA SER A 61 5.33 -7.16 -3.60
C SER A 61 4.98 -8.29 -2.62
N VAL A 62 3.70 -8.43 -2.23
CA VAL A 62 3.22 -9.54 -1.37
C VAL A 62 3.49 -10.89 -2.03
N GLY A 63 3.31 -10.99 -3.36
CA GLY A 63 3.65 -12.21 -4.12
C GLY A 63 5.13 -12.60 -4.04
N GLY A 64 6.02 -11.67 -3.65
CA GLY A 64 7.45 -11.90 -3.44
C GLY A 64 7.86 -12.17 -1.99
N ILE A 65 6.93 -12.28 -1.04
CA ILE A 65 7.23 -12.35 0.41
C ILE A 65 8.16 -13.52 0.79
N GLY A 66 8.09 -14.64 0.07
CA GLY A 66 8.92 -15.83 0.31
C GLY A 66 10.39 -15.68 -0.11
N GLN A 67 10.75 -14.60 -0.80
CA GLN A 67 12.13 -14.32 -1.19
C GLN A 67 12.93 -13.72 -0.03
N LYS A 68 14.26 -13.77 -0.11
CA LYS A 68 15.14 -13.19 0.91
C LYS A 68 14.89 -11.68 1.02
N GLY A 69 14.45 -11.22 2.19
CA GLY A 69 14.10 -9.81 2.42
C GLY A 69 12.75 -9.38 1.86
N GLY A 70 11.90 -10.33 1.42
CA GLY A 70 10.61 -10.05 0.81
C GLY A 70 9.65 -9.34 1.77
N LEU A 71 9.61 -9.77 3.03
CA LEU A 71 8.80 -9.12 4.07
C LEU A 71 9.17 -7.64 4.26
N GLU A 72 10.45 -7.32 4.38
CA GLU A 72 10.94 -5.95 4.53
C GLU A 72 10.63 -5.11 3.30
N LYS A 73 10.71 -5.70 2.10
CA LYS A 73 10.32 -5.04 0.85
C LYS A 73 8.84 -4.68 0.87
N VAL A 74 7.95 -5.62 1.19
CA VAL A 74 6.49 -5.36 1.23
C VAL A 74 6.17 -4.21 2.17
N ARG A 75 6.71 -4.24 3.39
CA ARG A 75 6.54 -3.17 4.38
C ARG A 75 7.06 -1.83 3.88
N SER A 76 8.24 -1.82 3.27
CA SER A 76 8.83 -0.61 2.69
C SER A 76 7.95 -0.01 1.60
N VAL A 77 7.39 -0.84 0.71
CA VAL A 77 6.49 -0.39 -0.37
C VAL A 77 5.22 0.21 0.23
N PHE A 78 4.56 -0.46 1.18
CA PHE A 78 3.34 0.07 1.80
C PHE A 78 3.59 1.36 2.60
N GLU A 79 4.66 1.45 3.39
CA GLU A 79 4.95 2.69 4.14
C GLU A 79 5.26 3.87 3.20
N ARG A 80 5.90 3.61 2.06
CA ARG A 80 6.11 4.61 0.99
C ARG A 80 4.80 5.01 0.32
N ALA A 81 3.93 4.05 0.02
CA ALA A 81 2.59 4.31 -0.50
C ALA A 81 1.78 5.19 0.45
N LEU A 82 1.75 4.86 1.74
CA LEU A 82 1.05 5.67 2.75
C LEU A 82 1.62 7.08 2.87
N SER A 83 2.94 7.23 2.78
CA SER A 83 3.59 8.55 2.80
C SER A 83 3.27 9.39 1.55
N SER A 84 3.07 8.74 0.41
CA SER A 84 2.83 9.42 -0.88
C SER A 84 1.34 9.73 -1.11
N VAL A 85 0.46 8.78 -0.82
CA VAL A 85 -0.96 8.81 -1.20
C VAL A 85 -1.92 8.38 -0.08
N GLY A 86 -1.42 8.11 1.13
CA GLY A 86 -2.25 7.67 2.26
C GLY A 86 -3.25 8.70 2.78
N LEU A 87 -3.10 9.98 2.40
CA LEU A 87 -4.05 11.06 2.69
C LEU A 87 -5.09 11.26 1.57
N HIS A 88 -5.06 10.47 0.50
CA HIS A 88 -6.00 10.61 -0.60
C HIS A 88 -7.40 10.17 -0.13
N MET A 89 -8.32 11.12 0.02
CA MET A 89 -9.65 10.94 0.64
C MET A 89 -10.40 9.66 0.25
N THR A 90 -10.42 9.29 -1.04
CA THR A 90 -11.18 8.14 -1.55
C THR A 90 -10.34 6.91 -1.93
N LYS A 91 -9.01 7.05 -2.00
CA LYS A 91 -8.11 6.01 -2.52
C LYS A 91 -7.05 5.58 -1.51
N GLY A 92 -6.78 6.41 -0.51
CA GLY A 92 -5.91 6.09 0.61
C GLY A 92 -6.50 4.97 1.47
N LEU A 93 -7.83 4.90 1.62
CA LEU A 93 -8.51 3.86 2.41
C LEU A 93 -8.09 2.44 1.96
N ALA A 94 -8.17 2.15 0.65
CA ALA A 94 -7.80 0.85 0.10
C ALA A 94 -6.33 0.48 0.37
N LEU A 95 -5.42 1.47 0.42
CA LEU A 95 -4.01 1.23 0.77
C LEU A 95 -3.82 0.92 2.25
N TRP A 96 -4.55 1.61 3.13
CA TRP A 96 -4.54 1.31 4.56
C TRP A 96 -5.09 -0.09 4.82
N GLU A 97 -6.23 -0.44 4.23
CA GLU A 97 -6.86 -1.76 4.34
C GLU A 97 -5.92 -2.85 3.85
N ALA A 98 -5.39 -2.74 2.63
CA ALA A 98 -4.46 -3.71 2.08
C ALA A 98 -3.22 -3.91 2.97
N TYR A 99 -2.71 -2.84 3.59
CA TYR A 99 -1.56 -2.97 4.49
C TYR A 99 -1.94 -3.62 5.82
N ARG A 100 -3.10 -3.28 6.40
CA ARG A 100 -3.61 -3.93 7.62
C ARG A 100 -3.86 -5.42 7.38
N GLU A 101 -4.53 -5.78 6.29
CA GLU A 101 -4.78 -7.17 5.91
C GLU A 101 -3.47 -7.96 5.77
N PHE A 102 -2.48 -7.37 5.10
CA PHE A 102 -1.15 -7.97 4.98
C PHE A 102 -0.49 -8.23 6.34
N GLU A 103 -0.43 -7.24 7.23
CA GLU A 103 0.19 -7.43 8.55
C GLU A 103 -0.62 -8.39 9.44
N SER A 104 -1.95 -8.38 9.34
CA SER A 104 -2.85 -9.30 10.05
C SER A 104 -2.69 -10.75 9.60
N ALA A 105 -2.44 -10.98 8.30
CA ALA A 105 -2.23 -12.33 7.76
C ALA A 105 -0.91 -12.97 8.22
N ILE A 106 0.01 -12.17 8.76
CA ILE A 106 1.29 -12.65 9.25
C ILE A 106 1.15 -13.06 10.73
N VAL A 107 1.20 -14.37 10.98
CA VAL A 107 1.00 -14.98 12.31
C VAL A 107 2.24 -14.87 13.20
N GLU A 108 2.47 -13.69 13.78
CA GLU A 108 3.39 -13.50 14.92
C GLU A 108 2.77 -12.51 15.91
N ALA A 109 2.61 -12.90 17.18
CA ALA A 109 2.01 -12.05 18.23
C ALA A 109 2.72 -10.68 18.39
N ALA A 110 4.03 -10.62 18.12
CA ALA A 110 4.80 -9.37 18.12
C ALA A 110 4.40 -8.38 17.00
N ARG A 111 3.59 -8.81 16.03
CA ARG A 111 3.13 -8.01 14.89
C ARG A 111 1.71 -7.47 15.06
N LEU A 112 0.97 -7.92 16.09
CA LEU A 112 -0.34 -7.33 16.43
C LEU A 112 -0.21 -5.83 16.73
N GLU A 113 0.87 -5.41 17.41
CA GLU A 113 1.12 -3.98 17.67
C GLU A 113 1.31 -3.17 16.39
N LYS A 114 1.79 -3.78 15.30
CA LYS A 114 1.90 -3.11 14.00
C LYS A 114 0.51 -2.82 13.43
N VAL A 115 -0.42 -3.77 13.55
CA VAL A 115 -1.82 -3.58 13.13
C VAL A 115 -2.50 -2.52 14.00
N HIS A 116 -2.35 -2.55 15.33
CA HIS A 116 -2.82 -1.46 16.19
C HIS A 116 -2.23 -0.11 15.75
N SER A 117 -0.92 -0.04 15.49
CA SER A 117 -0.26 1.20 15.05
C SER A 117 -0.86 1.73 13.74
N LEU A 118 -1.19 0.85 12.79
CA LEU A 118 -1.83 1.24 11.53
C LEU A 118 -3.24 1.82 11.75
N PHE A 119 -4.08 1.14 12.53
CA PHE A 119 -5.41 1.67 12.89
C PHE A 119 -5.30 3.05 13.55
N ARG A 120 -4.45 3.19 14.57
CA ARG A 120 -4.27 4.45 15.31
C ARG A 120 -3.79 5.59 14.40
N ARG A 121 -2.89 5.30 13.45
CA ARG A 121 -2.39 6.28 12.47
C ARG A 121 -3.47 6.69 11.48
N GLN A 122 -4.25 5.73 10.96
CA GLN A 122 -5.32 6.01 10.02
C GLN A 122 -6.45 6.83 10.66
N LEU A 123 -6.85 6.49 11.88
CA LEU A 123 -7.90 7.19 12.64
C LEU A 123 -7.48 8.60 13.10
N ALA A 124 -6.23 9.00 12.88
CA ALA A 124 -5.79 10.38 13.07
C ALA A 124 -5.96 11.23 11.79
N ILE A 125 -6.46 10.65 10.70
CA ILE A 125 -6.63 11.29 9.40
C ILE A 125 -8.13 11.26 9.03
N PRO A 126 -8.74 12.38 8.60
CA PRO A 126 -10.13 12.42 8.18
C PRO A 126 -10.29 11.84 6.77
N LEU A 127 -10.21 10.51 6.68
CA LEU A 127 -10.49 9.76 5.45
C LEU A 127 -11.99 9.50 5.32
N TYR A 128 -12.41 9.19 4.10
CA TYR A 128 -13.75 8.69 3.86
C TYR A 128 -13.99 7.40 4.65
N ASP A 129 -15.17 7.28 5.26
CA ASP A 129 -15.60 6.10 6.04
C ASP A 129 -14.74 5.80 7.28
N MET A 130 -14.25 6.87 7.93
CA MET A 130 -13.47 6.78 9.16
C MET A 130 -14.27 6.14 10.31
N GLU A 131 -15.59 6.30 10.34
CA GLU A 131 -16.51 5.68 11.30
C GLU A 131 -16.47 4.14 11.18
N ALA A 132 -16.50 3.61 9.96
CA ALA A 132 -16.38 2.17 9.72
C ALA A 132 -14.99 1.66 10.13
N THR A 133 -13.93 2.42 9.85
CA THR A 133 -12.57 2.08 10.30
C THR A 133 -12.48 2.03 11.83
N PHE A 134 -13.17 2.94 12.53
CA PHE A 134 -13.19 2.96 14.00
C PHE A 134 -13.93 1.74 14.55
N ALA A 135 -15.10 1.42 13.99
CA ALA A 135 -15.88 0.24 14.36
C ALA A 135 -15.10 -1.07 14.11
N GLU A 136 -14.39 -1.17 12.98
CA GLU A 136 -13.50 -2.31 12.69
C GLU A 136 -12.40 -2.44 13.76
N TYR A 137 -11.81 -1.32 14.19
CA TYR A 137 -10.78 -1.35 15.22
C TYR A 137 -11.33 -1.78 16.59
N GLU A 138 -12.55 -1.35 16.95
CA GLU A 138 -13.23 -1.78 18.17
C GLU A 138 -13.55 -3.28 18.16
N GLU A 139 -13.95 -3.83 17.01
CA GLU A 139 -14.25 -5.26 16.89
C GLU A 139 -12.98 -6.12 16.88
N TRP A 140 -11.93 -5.66 16.22
CA TRP A 140 -10.67 -6.40 16.07
C TRP A 140 -9.80 -6.38 17.33
N SER A 141 -9.83 -5.29 18.11
CA SER A 141 -8.97 -5.11 19.29
C SER A 141 -9.49 -5.87 20.52
N GLU A 142 -8.69 -6.78 21.07
CA GLU A 142 -9.01 -7.40 22.37
C GLU A 142 -8.85 -6.43 23.55
N ASP A 143 -8.00 -5.42 23.38
CA ASP A 143 -7.75 -4.36 24.36
C ASP A 143 -8.62 -3.11 24.10
N PRO A 144 -8.95 -2.33 25.14
CA PRO A 144 -9.64 -1.05 24.94
C PRO A 144 -8.85 -0.08 24.05
N ILE A 145 -9.56 0.63 23.16
CA ILE A 145 -8.94 1.68 22.35
C ILE A 145 -8.41 2.80 23.27
N PRO A 146 -7.13 3.21 23.14
CA PRO A 146 -6.57 4.28 23.96
C PRO A 146 -7.33 5.59 23.81
N GLU A 147 -7.56 6.30 24.91
CA GLU A 147 -8.31 7.57 24.92
C GLU A 147 -7.71 8.63 23.98
N SER A 148 -6.39 8.64 23.82
CA SER A 148 -5.69 9.52 22.88
C SER A 148 -6.12 9.32 21.42
N VAL A 149 -6.45 8.08 21.03
CA VAL A 149 -6.93 7.75 19.68
C VAL A 149 -8.35 8.27 19.50
N ILE A 150 -9.22 8.07 20.50
CA ILE A 150 -10.60 8.59 20.50
C ILE A 150 -10.60 10.12 20.39
N GLN A 151 -9.71 10.79 21.13
CA GLN A 151 -9.58 12.25 21.08
C GLN A 151 -9.07 12.74 19.71
N ASN A 152 -8.18 12.01 19.04
CA ASN A 152 -7.70 12.36 17.71
C ASN A 152 -8.78 12.11 16.64
N TYR A 153 -9.49 10.99 16.73
CA TYR A 153 -10.64 10.65 15.89
C TYR A 153 -11.71 11.75 15.95
N ASN A 154 -12.09 12.20 17.16
CA ASN A 154 -13.10 13.26 17.33
C ASN A 154 -12.67 14.64 16.80
N LYS A 155 -11.39 14.84 16.50
CA LYS A 155 -10.84 16.12 16.00
C LYS A 155 -10.57 16.11 14.50
N ALA A 156 -10.49 14.93 13.89
CA ALA A 156 -10.31 14.75 12.45
C ALA A 156 -11.57 15.22 11.73
#